data_AF-A0A535B1F8-F1
#
_entry.id   AF-A0A535B1F8-F1
#
_cell.length_a   1.000
_cell.length_b   1.000
_cell.length_c   1.000
_cell.angle_alpha   90.00
_cell.angle_beta   90.00
_cell.angle_gamma   90.00
#
_symmetry.space_group_name_H-M   'P 1'
#
loop_
_entity.id
_entity.type
_entity.pdbx_description
1 polymer ?
#
loop_
_entity_poly.entity_id
_entity_poly.type
_entity_poly.pdbx_seq_one_letter_code
_entity_poly.pdbx_strand_id
1 'polypeptide(L)'
;MIVLALCLGATPDKTVYTNTSNKELKQKALQLVKNIRELVDSYNKKDRELMADYDKKNKPEIRIDDRKVMRDQWIKASDAVHDSTMRSYRDRYLSDAILLVDELYRRLPKRFRQTNLLPMYQHPTNVLGLEVVANHLEVLSKSLPDS
;
A
#
# COMPACT_ATOMS: atom_id res chain seq x y z
N MET A 1 33.49 32.02 -23.38
CA MET A 1 32.91 31.48 -22.14
C MET A 1 31.60 30.81 -22.52
N ILE A 2 31.60 29.48 -22.63
CA ILE A 2 30.45 28.71 -23.12
C ILE A 2 29.57 28.37 -21.92
N VAL A 3 28.32 28.82 -21.97
CA VAL A 3 27.25 28.37 -21.08
C VAL A 3 26.93 26.92 -21.46
N LEU A 4 27.32 25.97 -20.62
CA LEU A 4 26.89 24.58 -20.76
C LEU A 4 25.43 24.49 -20.31
N ALA A 5 24.51 24.63 -21.26
CA ALA A 5 23.13 24.20 -21.10
C ALA A 5 23.14 22.66 -21.05
N LEU A 6 23.06 22.11 -19.85
CA LEU A 6 22.75 20.69 -19.65
C LEU A 6 21.29 20.48 -20.02
N CYS A 7 21.04 20.25 -21.31
CA CYS A 7 19.84 19.55 -21.77
C CYS A 7 19.91 18.12 -21.22
N LEU A 8 19.42 17.91 -20.01
CA LEU A 8 19.04 16.58 -19.54
C LEU A 8 17.94 16.09 -20.48
N GLY A 9 18.34 15.31 -21.48
CA GLY A 9 17.45 14.69 -22.43
C GLY A 9 16.39 13.89 -21.67
N ALA A 10 15.15 14.33 -21.77
CA ALA A 10 13.98 13.56 -21.39
C ALA A 10 13.93 12.32 -22.29
N THR A 11 14.56 11.23 -21.85
CA THR A 11 14.20 9.91 -22.35
C THR A 11 12.75 9.65 -21.91
N PRO A 12 11.85 9.22 -22.80
CA PRO A 12 10.53 8.80 -22.37
C PRO A 12 10.75 7.54 -21.55
N ASP A 13 10.72 7.64 -20.22
CA ASP A 13 11.03 6.52 -19.32
C ASP A 13 10.06 5.38 -19.57
N LYS A 14 10.47 4.45 -20.44
CA LYS A 14 9.70 3.25 -20.72
C LYS A 14 9.73 2.44 -19.43
N THR A 15 8.58 2.34 -18.78
CA THR A 15 8.37 1.41 -17.67
C THR A 15 8.39 -0.01 -18.24
N VAL A 16 8.59 -1.01 -17.37
CA VAL A 16 8.43 -2.44 -17.73
C VAL A 16 7.05 -2.76 -18.33
N TYR A 17 6.06 -1.89 -18.12
CA TYR A 17 4.69 -2.02 -18.63
C TYR A 17 4.40 -1.24 -19.92
N THR A 18 5.39 -0.54 -20.50
CA THR A 18 5.15 0.32 -21.67
C THR A 18 4.56 -0.44 -22.86
N ASN A 19 4.98 -1.69 -23.06
CA ASN A 19 4.50 -2.54 -24.15
C ASN A 19 3.33 -3.45 -23.74
N THR A 20 2.85 -3.35 -22.50
CA THR A 20 1.72 -4.14 -21.97
C THR A 20 0.41 -3.58 -22.53
N SER A 21 -0.51 -4.43 -23.02
CA SER A 21 -1.83 -3.97 -23.49
C SER A 21 -2.67 -3.38 -22.35
N ASN A 22 -3.69 -2.56 -22.64
CA ASN A 22 -4.58 -2.05 -21.59
C ASN A 22 -5.30 -3.17 -20.83
N LYS A 23 -5.73 -4.21 -21.55
CA LYS A 23 -6.34 -5.41 -20.96
C LYS A 23 -5.40 -6.09 -19.96
N GLU A 24 -4.15 -6.31 -20.35
CA GLU A 24 -3.17 -6.97 -19.48
C GLU A 24 -2.77 -6.05 -18.31
N LEU A 25 -2.62 -4.74 -18.54
CA LEU A 25 -2.31 -3.77 -17.50
C LEU A 25 -3.41 -3.71 -16.43
N LYS A 26 -4.68 -3.70 -16.86
CA LYS A 26 -5.86 -3.79 -16.00
C LYS A 26 -5.84 -5.07 -15.17
N GLN A 27 -5.53 -6.22 -15.76
CA GLN A 27 -5.44 -7.49 -15.04
C GLN A 27 -4.33 -7.48 -13.98
N LYS A 28 -3.13 -6.99 -14.33
CA LYS A 28 -2.01 -6.88 -13.37
C LYS A 28 -2.34 -5.95 -12.21
N ALA A 29 -2.94 -4.79 -12.50
CA ALA A 29 -3.35 -3.85 -11.47
C ALA A 29 -4.43 -4.43 -10.55
N LEU A 30 -5.46 -5.09 -11.10
CA LEU A 30 -6.50 -5.73 -10.28
C LEU A 30 -5.97 -6.90 -9.45
N GLN A 31 -4.98 -7.65 -9.96
CA GLN A 31 -4.32 -8.68 -9.18
C GLN A 31 -3.54 -8.09 -8.01
N LEU A 32 -2.81 -6.98 -8.23
CA LEU A 32 -2.12 -6.29 -7.15
C LEU A 32 -3.10 -5.73 -6.11
N VAL A 33 -4.22 -5.14 -6.54
CA VAL A 33 -5.30 -4.67 -5.66
C VAL A 33 -5.80 -5.82 -4.77
N LYS A 34 -6.06 -6.99 -5.36
CA LYS A 34 -6.46 -8.18 -4.60
C LYS A 34 -5.41 -8.56 -3.56
N ASN A 35 -4.14 -8.64 -3.94
CA ASN A 35 -3.05 -9.01 -3.04
C ASN A 35 -2.88 -8.02 -1.86
N ILE A 36 -3.05 -6.71 -2.12
CA ILE A 36 -3.02 -5.69 -1.07
C ILE A 36 -4.21 -5.84 -0.13
N ARG A 37 -5.41 -6.11 -0.65
CA ARG A 37 -6.61 -6.35 0.17
C ARG A 37 -6.47 -7.59 1.05
N GLU A 38 -5.94 -8.68 0.51
CA GLU A 38 -5.66 -9.89 1.29
C GLU A 38 -4.64 -9.62 2.41
N LEU A 39 -3.65 -8.76 2.18
CA LEU A 39 -2.71 -8.32 3.22
C LEU A 39 -3.41 -7.52 4.33
N VAL A 40 -4.30 -6.60 3.95
CA VAL A 40 -5.11 -5.81 4.90
C VAL A 40 -6.04 -6.71 5.71
N ASP A 41 -6.73 -7.65 5.07
CA ASP A 41 -7.62 -8.60 5.72
C ASP A 41 -6.86 -9.50 6.72
N SER A 42 -5.65 -9.93 6.35
CA SER A 42 -4.77 -10.70 7.23
C SER A 42 -4.38 -9.91 8.47
N TYR A 43 -4.05 -8.62 8.32
CA TYR A 43 -3.79 -7.72 9.45
C TYR A 43 -5.04 -7.58 10.33
N ASN A 44 -6.19 -7.24 9.75
CA ASN A 44 -7.43 -7.01 10.49
C ASN A 44 -7.86 -8.24 11.29
N LYS A 45 -7.65 -9.44 10.73
CA LYS A 45 -7.91 -10.69 11.46
C LYS A 45 -6.99 -10.83 12.68
N LYS A 46 -5.68 -10.64 12.51
CA LYS A 46 -4.71 -10.74 13.61
C LYS A 46 -4.93 -9.68 14.68
N ASP A 47 -5.24 -8.45 14.28
CA ASP A 47 -5.53 -7.36 15.20
C ASP A 47 -6.74 -7.67 16.09
N ARG A 48 -7.82 -8.19 15.49
CA ARG A 48 -9.00 -8.65 16.23
C ARG A 48 -8.69 -9.82 17.17
N GLU A 49 -7.87 -10.77 16.74
CA GLU A 49 -7.43 -11.90 17.58
C GLU A 49 -6.63 -11.39 18.79
N LEU A 50 -5.70 -10.45 18.59
CA LEU A 50 -4.93 -9.84 19.68
C LEU A 50 -5.81 -9.06 20.66
N MET A 51 -6.78 -8.30 20.15
CA MET A 51 -7.73 -7.56 20.98
C MET A 51 -8.60 -8.51 21.82
N ALA A 52 -9.15 -9.56 21.19
CA ALA A 52 -9.97 -10.55 21.89
C ALA A 52 -9.18 -11.30 22.98
N ASP A 53 -7.92 -11.64 22.71
CA ASP A 53 -7.02 -12.26 23.69
C ASP A 53 -6.70 -11.33 24.87
N TYR A 54 -6.50 -10.03 24.59
CA TYR A 54 -6.31 -9.01 25.63
C TYR A 54 -7.55 -8.87 26.50
N ASP A 55 -8.73 -8.71 25.89
CA ASP A 55 -10.00 -8.54 26.61
C ASP A 55 -10.33 -9.75 27.49
N LYS A 56 -10.07 -10.97 27.00
CA LYS A 56 -10.27 -12.21 27.76
C LYS A 56 -9.38 -12.27 29.01
N LYS A 57 -8.16 -11.73 28.92
CA LYS A 57 -7.17 -11.73 30.01
C LYS A 57 -7.37 -10.55 30.95
N ASN A 58 -7.81 -9.39 30.48
CA ASN A 58 -7.94 -8.16 31.26
C ASN A 58 -9.19 -8.15 32.16
N LYS A 59 -9.15 -8.91 33.25
CA LYS A 59 -10.24 -8.99 34.22
C LYS A 59 -10.12 -7.94 35.34
N PRO A 60 -11.24 -7.46 35.92
CA PRO A 60 -11.23 -6.44 36.98
C PRO A 60 -10.36 -6.79 38.19
N GLU A 61 -10.25 -8.08 38.51
CA GLU A 61 -9.56 -8.61 39.69
C GLU A 61 -8.02 -8.61 39.55
N ILE A 62 -7.49 -8.28 38.37
CA ILE A 62 -6.06 -8.23 38.11
C ILE A 62 -5.43 -6.99 38.75
N ARG A 63 -4.31 -7.20 39.45
CA ARG A 63 -3.50 -6.13 40.06
C ARG A 63 -3.07 -5.11 39.02
N ILE A 64 -2.97 -3.85 39.42
CA ILE A 64 -2.65 -2.72 38.52
C ILE A 64 -1.31 -2.95 37.79
N ASP A 65 -0.28 -3.43 38.49
CA ASP A 65 1.04 -3.69 37.89
C ASP A 65 0.98 -4.80 36.84
N ASP A 66 0.28 -5.90 37.13
CA ASP A 66 0.09 -7.01 36.19
C ASP A 66 -0.70 -6.57 34.96
N ARG A 67 -1.69 -5.67 35.14
CA ARG A 67 -2.46 -5.08 34.04
C ARG A 67 -1.58 -4.21 33.14
N LYS A 68 -0.67 -3.43 33.73
CA LYS A 68 0.29 -2.62 32.98
C LYS A 68 1.19 -3.52 32.12
N VAL A 69 1.76 -4.58 32.71
CA VAL A 69 2.59 -5.55 31.97
C VAL A 69 1.81 -6.18 30.82
N MET A 70 0.55 -6.58 31.05
CA MET A 70 -0.32 -7.15 30.03
C MET A 70 -0.59 -6.17 28.87
N ARG A 71 -0.88 -4.90 29.19
CA ARG A 71 -1.07 -3.84 28.19
C ARG A 71 0.19 -3.61 27.37
N ASP A 72 1.35 -3.53 28.02
CA ASP A 72 2.63 -3.33 27.33
C ASP A 72 2.96 -4.50 26.39
N GLN A 73 2.63 -5.74 26.78
CA GLN A 73 2.77 -6.91 25.92
C GLN A 73 1.83 -6.87 24.71
N TRP A 74 0.57 -6.47 24.91
CA TRP A 74 -0.39 -6.32 23.82
C TRP A 74 0.05 -5.23 22.83
N ILE A 75 0.51 -4.06 23.31
CA ILE A 75 1.04 -3.00 22.46
C ILE A 75 2.20 -3.52 21.60
N LYS A 76 3.18 -4.18 22.21
CA LYS A 76 4.32 -4.76 21.48
C LYS A 76 3.89 -5.77 20.41
N ALA A 77 2.88 -6.59 20.71
CA ALA A 77 2.36 -7.56 19.75
C ALA A 77 1.63 -6.88 18.59
N SER A 78 0.81 -5.86 18.88
CA SER A 78 0.13 -5.04 17.87
C SER A 78 1.13 -4.33 16.96
N ASP A 79 2.16 -3.68 17.54
CA ASP A 79 3.24 -3.02 16.80
C ASP A 79 3.98 -4.01 15.89
N ALA A 80 4.28 -5.21 16.39
CA ALA A 80 4.96 -6.24 15.60
C ALA A 80 4.12 -6.71 14.40
N VAL A 81 2.80 -6.85 14.57
CA VAL A 81 1.87 -7.20 13.48
C VAL A 81 1.79 -6.06 12.47
N HIS A 82 1.65 -4.82 12.93
CA HIS A 82 1.66 -3.63 12.10
C HIS A 82 2.92 -3.55 11.24
N ASP A 83 4.09 -3.60 11.88
CA ASP A 83 5.38 -3.46 11.21
C ASP A 83 5.64 -4.60 10.22
N SER A 84 5.22 -5.82 10.57
CA SER A 84 5.30 -6.96 9.66
C SER A 84 4.43 -6.77 8.42
N THR A 85 3.25 -6.17 8.57
CA THR A 85 2.35 -5.87 7.46
C THR A 85 2.93 -4.77 6.57
N MET A 86 3.43 -3.68 7.14
CA MET A 86 4.07 -2.59 6.39
C MET A 86 5.31 -3.07 5.63
N ARG A 87 6.16 -3.90 6.27
CA ARG A 87 7.31 -4.54 5.60
C ARG A 87 6.86 -5.45 4.45
N SER A 88 5.82 -6.26 4.66
CA SER A 88 5.30 -7.15 3.62
C SER A 88 4.81 -6.38 2.39
N TYR A 89 4.13 -5.25 2.58
CA TYR A 89 3.75 -4.37 1.47
C TYR A 89 5.00 -3.81 0.76
N ARG A 90 5.94 -3.25 1.51
CA ARG A 90 7.15 -2.64 0.95
C ARG A 90 7.97 -3.64 0.14
N ASP A 91 8.18 -4.84 0.67
CA ASP A 91 9.09 -5.80 0.09
C ASP A 91 8.46 -6.55 -1.10
N ARG A 92 7.13 -6.68 -1.15
CA ARG A 92 6.44 -7.49 -2.17
C ARG A 92 5.65 -6.69 -3.20
N TYR A 93 5.15 -5.51 -2.84
CA TYR A 93 4.12 -4.82 -3.61
C TYR A 93 4.48 -3.38 -4.00
N LEU A 94 5.38 -2.71 -3.28
CA LEU A 94 5.72 -1.31 -3.52
C LEU A 94 6.19 -1.05 -4.95
N SER A 95 7.18 -1.81 -5.44
CA SER A 95 7.76 -1.59 -6.77
C SER A 95 6.71 -1.70 -7.86
N ASP A 96 5.89 -2.75 -7.84
CA ASP A 96 4.80 -2.93 -8.81
C ASP A 96 3.74 -1.84 -8.67
N ALA A 97 3.39 -1.43 -7.45
CA ALA A 97 2.41 -0.38 -7.22
C ALA A 97 2.84 0.96 -7.84
N ILE A 98 4.12 1.32 -7.69
CA ILE A 98 4.70 2.55 -8.28
C ILE A 98 4.75 2.45 -9.81
N LEU A 99 5.27 1.34 -10.34
CA LEU A 99 5.39 1.17 -11.79
C LEU A 99 4.02 1.11 -12.49
N LEU A 100 3.01 0.52 -11.85
CA LEU A 100 1.65 0.47 -12.37
C LEU A 100 0.98 1.84 -12.32
N VAL A 101 1.07 2.59 -11.20
CA VAL A 101 0.43 3.91 -11.12
C VAL A 101 1.04 4.89 -12.13
N ASP A 102 2.36 4.84 -12.35
CA ASP A 102 3.03 5.66 -13.35
C ASP A 102 2.57 5.35 -14.77
N GLU A 103 2.47 4.05 -15.11
CA GLU A 103 1.96 3.63 -16.43
C GLU A 103 0.48 4.02 -16.61
N LEU A 104 -0.34 3.83 -15.59
CA LEU A 104 -1.76 4.22 -15.62
C LEU A 104 -1.90 5.75 -15.82
N TYR A 105 -1.12 6.57 -15.12
CA TYR A 105 -1.11 8.03 -15.29
C TYR A 105 -0.63 8.48 -16.67
N ARG A 106 0.20 7.70 -17.34
CA ARG A 106 0.62 7.97 -18.71
C ARG A 106 -0.51 7.75 -19.71
N ARG A 107 -1.32 6.70 -19.52
CA ARG A 107 -2.40 6.30 -20.44
C ARG A 107 -3.72 7.04 -20.20
N LEU A 108 -3.96 7.45 -18.96
CA LEU A 108 -5.20 8.10 -18.57
C LEU A 108 -5.14 9.63 -18.75
N PRO A 109 -6.30 10.28 -18.99
CA PRO A 109 -6.39 11.74 -18.99
C PRO A 109 -5.88 12.36 -17.69
N LYS A 110 -5.30 13.58 -17.77
CA LYS A 110 -4.69 14.27 -16.62
C LYS A 110 -5.61 14.43 -15.40
N ARG A 111 -6.94 14.47 -15.58
CA ARG A 111 -7.93 14.56 -14.49
C ARG A 111 -7.89 13.38 -13.51
N PHE A 112 -7.34 12.24 -13.93
CA PHE A 112 -7.17 11.06 -13.08
C PHE A 112 -5.89 11.09 -12.24
N ARG A 113 -4.99 12.06 -12.48
CA ARG A 113 -3.71 12.16 -11.79
C ARG A 113 -3.90 12.81 -10.41
N GLN A 114 -3.96 11.98 -9.38
CA GLN A 114 -3.99 12.37 -7.97
C GLN A 114 -2.57 12.27 -7.39
N THR A 115 -1.68 13.18 -7.81
CA THR A 115 -0.25 13.16 -7.43
C THR A 115 -0.02 13.28 -5.93
N ASN A 116 -0.98 13.84 -5.19
CA ASN A 116 -0.99 13.90 -3.74
C ASN A 116 -1.07 12.52 -3.06
N LEU A 117 -1.46 11.46 -3.79
CA LEU A 117 -1.50 10.09 -3.28
C LEU A 117 -0.19 9.33 -3.48
N LEU A 118 0.73 9.81 -4.33
CA LEU A 118 2.02 9.12 -4.57
C LEU A 118 2.84 8.89 -3.28
N PRO A 119 2.91 9.83 -2.31
CA PRO A 119 3.56 9.56 -1.03
C PRO A 119 2.95 8.39 -0.27
N MET A 120 1.64 8.13 -0.40
CA MET A 120 0.97 6.99 0.26
C MET A 120 1.36 5.64 -0.34
N TYR A 121 1.75 5.60 -1.62
CA TYR A 121 2.30 4.39 -2.22
C TYR A 121 3.66 4.07 -1.63
N GLN A 122 4.51 5.09 -1.45
CA GLN A 122 5.88 4.91 -0.97
C GLN A 122 5.93 4.61 0.54
N HIS A 123 5.11 5.32 1.31
CA HIS A 123 5.16 5.33 2.77
C HIS A 123 3.75 5.31 3.37
N PRO A 124 2.98 4.22 3.21
CA PRO A 124 1.73 4.07 3.95
C PRO A 124 2.01 4.00 5.45
N THR A 125 1.31 4.82 6.24
CA THR A 125 1.52 4.90 7.69
C THR A 125 0.82 3.79 8.46
N ASN A 126 -0.22 3.19 7.90
CA ASN A 126 -1.03 2.14 8.50
C ASN A 126 -1.84 1.41 7.42
N VAL A 127 -2.65 0.43 7.83
CA VAL A 127 -3.48 -0.37 6.91
C VAL A 127 -4.56 0.42 6.17
N LEU A 128 -5.06 1.52 6.72
CA LEU A 128 -5.98 2.41 5.98
C LEU A 128 -5.25 3.06 4.80
N GLY A 129 -3.97 3.38 4.95
CA GLY A 129 -3.12 3.83 3.84
C GLY A 129 -3.01 2.78 2.74
N LEU A 130 -2.87 1.49 3.10
CA LEU A 130 -2.86 0.39 2.12
C LEU A 130 -4.20 0.24 1.41
N GLU A 131 -5.32 0.42 2.11
CA GLU A 131 -6.65 0.43 1.49
C GLU A 131 -6.80 1.58 0.49
N VAL A 132 -6.32 2.78 0.83
CA VAL A 132 -6.33 3.93 -0.10
C VAL A 132 -5.53 3.62 -1.36
N VAL A 133 -4.34 3.04 -1.23
CA VAL A 133 -3.53 2.59 -2.38
C VAL A 133 -4.30 1.60 -3.25
N ALA A 134 -4.92 0.58 -2.64
CA ALA A 134 -5.70 -0.43 -3.35
C ALA A 134 -6.91 0.20 -4.08
N ASN A 135 -7.66 1.07 -3.41
CA ASN A 135 -8.82 1.72 -3.98
C ASN A 135 -8.44 2.64 -5.15
N HIS A 136 -7.37 3.41 -5.01
CA HIS A 136 -6.89 4.30 -6.07
C HIS A 136 -6.37 3.49 -7.28
N LEU A 137 -5.57 2.43 -7.08
CA LEU A 137 -5.17 1.53 -8.17
C LEU A 137 -6.39 0.91 -8.88
N GLU A 138 -7.40 0.49 -8.13
CA GLU A 138 -8.60 -0.10 -8.71
C GLU A 138 -9.33 0.91 -9.61
N VAL A 139 -9.53 2.14 -9.15
CA VAL A 139 -10.19 3.20 -9.92
C VAL A 139 -9.43 3.49 -11.20
N LEU A 140 -8.10 3.65 -11.13
CA LEU A 140 -7.28 3.91 -12.31
C LEU A 140 -7.34 2.75 -13.30
N SER A 141 -7.18 1.51 -12.83
CA SER A 141 -7.20 0.32 -13.68
C SER A 141 -8.54 0.13 -14.39
N LYS A 142 -9.66 0.40 -13.71
CA LYS A 142 -11.00 0.34 -14.29
C LYS A 142 -11.28 1.49 -15.25
N SER A 143 -10.50 2.57 -15.20
CA SER A 143 -10.64 3.73 -16.08
C SER A 143 -9.89 3.58 -17.40
N LEU A 144 -9.07 2.52 -17.56
CA LEU A 144 -8.44 2.21 -18.84
C LEU A 144 -9.50 1.88 -19.91
N PRO A 145 -9.31 2.34 -21.16
CA PRO A 145 -10.17 1.92 -22.26
C PRO A 145 -10.00 0.42 -22.53
N ASP A 146 -11.06 -0.23 -23.01
CA ASP A 146 -11.07 -1.68 -23.24
C ASP A 146 -10.26 -2.14 -24.47
N SER A 147 -9.71 -1.18 -25.24
CA SER A 147 -8.86 -1.40 -26.43
C SER A 147 -7.37 -1.44 -26.10
#